data_AF-A0A127JVG0-F1
#
_entry.id   AF-A0A127JVG0-F1
#
_cell.length_a   1.000
_cell.length_b   1.000
_cell.length_c   1.000
_cell.angle_alpha   90.00
_cell.angle_beta   90.00
_cell.angle_gamma   90.00
#
_symmetry.space_group_name_H-M   'P 1'
#
loop_
_entity.id
_entity.type
_entity.pdbx_description
1 polymer ?
#
loop_
_entity_poly.entity_id
_entity_poly.type
_entity_poly.pdbx_seq_one_letter_code
_entity_poly.pdbx_strand_id
1 'polypeptide(L)'
;MWIFLPRSFLSVVCKPDDTDTLTVRARIKGDIEAVFPNAKVEENRGTDYRYRAKVSRTLVAQALYDQAMKLDWPNFKGAVKNRARHDVYMDVWDVMYRSQGSFDGS
;
A
#
# COMPACT_ATOMS: atom_id res chain seq x y z
N MET A 1 -7.92 1.82 -2.91
CA MET A 1 -6.67 1.47 -3.61
C MET A 1 -5.81 0.59 -2.73
N TRP A 2 -5.20 -0.46 -3.29
CA TRP A 2 -4.09 -1.19 -2.69
C TRP A 2 -2.82 -0.77 -3.42
N ILE A 3 -1.78 -0.43 -2.66
CA ILE A 3 -0.53 0.10 -3.19
C ILE A 3 0.60 -0.75 -2.61
N PHE A 4 1.28 -1.47 -3.49
CA PHE A 4 2.46 -2.26 -3.15
C PHE A 4 3.70 -1.44 -3.51
N LEU A 5 4.53 -1.16 -2.51
CA LEU A 5 5.81 -0.48 -2.64
C LEU A 5 6.92 -1.40 -2.14
N PRO A 6 8.18 -1.22 -2.57
CA PRO A 6 9.29 -2.09 -2.17
C PRO A 6 9.46 -2.22 -0.64
N ARG A 7 9.07 -1.19 0.10
CA ARG A 7 9.20 -1.11 1.57
C ARG A 7 7.88 -0.97 2.32
N SER A 8 6.74 -0.97 1.63
CA SER A 8 5.44 -0.70 2.26
C SER A 8 4.29 -1.33 1.48
N PHE A 9 3.23 -1.76 2.17
CA PHE A 9 1.94 -2.09 1.59
C PHE A 9 0.86 -1.24 2.26
N LEU A 10 0.13 -0.48 1.44
CA LEU A 10 -0.93 0.41 1.91
C LEU A 10 -2.28 0.05 1.31
N SER A 11 -3.32 0.13 2.14
CA SER A 11 -4.70 0.24 1.67
C SER A 11 -5.22 1.64 1.95
N VAL A 12 -5.50 2.38 0.89
CA VAL A 12 -6.02 3.75 0.95
C VAL A 12 -7.49 3.73 0.56
N VAL A 13 -8.35 4.26 1.42
CA VAL A 13 -9.81 4.31 1.22
C VAL A 13 -10.37 5.67 1.64
N CYS A 14 -11.51 6.04 1.04
CA CYS A 14 -12.35 7.13 1.52
C CYS A 14 -13.42 6.53 2.42
N LYS A 15 -13.47 6.93 3.69
CA LYS A 15 -14.56 6.63 4.62
C LYS A 15 -15.63 7.73 4.54
N PRO A 16 -16.86 7.49 5.08
CA PRO A 16 -17.92 8.50 5.05
C PRO A 16 -17.53 9.84 5.68
N ASP A 17 -16.62 9.84 6.65
CA ASP A 17 -16.09 11.01 7.36
C ASP A 17 -14.84 11.64 6.70
N ASP A 18 -14.36 11.10 5.58
CA ASP A 18 -13.16 11.56 4.87
C ASP A 18 -13.47 12.69 3.87
N THR A 19 -13.53 13.94 4.34
CA THR A 19 -13.69 15.12 3.46
C THR A 19 -12.37 15.46 2.75
N ASP A 20 -11.40 16.01 3.47
CA ASP A 20 -10.10 16.47 2.93
C ASP A 20 -8.96 15.47 3.18
N THR A 21 -9.28 14.36 3.85
CA THR A 21 -8.33 13.30 4.17
C THR A 21 -8.72 11.98 3.51
N LEU A 22 -7.83 11.02 3.60
CA LEU A 22 -8.04 9.62 3.27
C LEU A 22 -7.61 8.77 4.45
N THR A 23 -8.34 7.69 4.66
CA THR A 23 -7.95 6.66 5.61
C THR A 23 -6.90 5.76 4.97
N VAL A 24 -5.64 5.94 5.36
CA VAL A 24 -4.50 5.09 4.97
C VAL A 24 -4.34 3.99 6.01
N ARG A 25 -4.25 2.74 5.56
CA ARG A 25 -4.21 1.56 6.43
C ARG A 25 -3.03 0.67 6.07
N ALA A 26 -2.46 0.01 7.07
CA ALA A 26 -1.41 -0.99 6.88
C ALA A 26 -1.59 -2.19 7.81
N ARG A 27 -1.01 -3.31 7.40
CA ARG A 27 -0.95 -4.55 8.20
C ARG A 27 0.33 -4.64 9.02
N ILE A 28 1.43 -4.12 8.49
CA ILE A 28 2.77 -4.17 9.08
C ILE A 28 3.07 -2.82 9.73
N LYS A 29 3.65 -2.86 10.92
CA LYS A 29 4.07 -1.66 11.65
C LYS A 29 5.13 -0.90 10.85
N GLY A 30 5.01 0.42 10.73
CA GLY A 30 5.97 1.25 10.01
C GLY A 30 5.68 1.40 8.51
N ASP A 31 4.74 0.65 7.94
CA ASP A 31 4.44 0.74 6.50
C ASP A 31 3.82 2.10 6.14
N ILE A 32 2.99 2.67 7.02
CA ILE A 32 2.40 3.99 6.80
C ILE A 32 3.51 5.05 6.88
N GLU A 33 4.33 4.98 7.92
CA GLU A 33 5.40 5.92 8.21
C GLU A 33 6.52 5.88 7.16
N ALA A 34 6.73 4.72 6.52
CA ALA A 34 7.67 4.60 5.40
C ALA A 34 7.29 5.47 4.19
N VAL A 35 6.02 5.87 4.07
CA VAL A 35 5.51 6.73 2.99
C VAL A 35 5.11 8.12 3.53
N PHE A 36 4.59 8.18 4.74
CA PHE A 36 4.12 9.38 5.42
C PHE A 36 4.79 9.52 6.79
N PRO A 37 6.04 9.99 6.88
CA PRO A 37 6.82 9.98 8.11
C PRO A 37 6.17 10.73 9.29
N ASN A 38 5.32 11.71 9.00
CA ASN A 38 4.63 12.55 9.98
C ASN A 38 3.19 12.08 10.27
N ALA A 39 2.77 10.92 9.77
CA ALA A 39 1.43 10.40 10.00
C ALA A 39 1.23 10.02 11.47
N LYS A 40 0.08 10.41 12.04
CA LYS A 40 -0.35 9.94 13.36
C LYS A 40 -0.99 8.56 13.20
N VAL A 41 -0.20 7.51 13.42
CA VAL A 41 -0.64 6.13 13.26
C VAL A 41 -1.31 5.63 14.53
N GLU A 42 -2.49 5.06 14.35
CA GLU A 42 -3.29 4.42 15.39
C GLU A 42 -3.24 2.91 15.21
N GLU A 43 -3.13 2.18 16.33
CA GLU A 43 -3.06 0.72 16.36
C GLU A 43 -4.35 0.10 16.94
N ASN A 44 -4.71 -1.11 16.49
CA ASN A 44 -5.68 -2.01 17.12
C ASN A 44 -7.12 -1.49 17.23
N ARG A 45 -7.64 -0.89 16.16
CA ARG A 45 -9.07 -0.52 16.06
C ARG A 45 -9.97 -1.64 15.49
N GLY A 46 -9.71 -2.90 15.83
CA GLY A 46 -10.64 -4.02 15.62
C GLY A 46 -10.99 -4.41 14.17
N THR A 47 -10.15 -4.11 13.18
CA THR A 47 -10.39 -4.53 11.78
C THR A 47 -9.20 -5.30 11.20
N ASP A 48 -9.38 -5.82 9.99
CA ASP A 48 -8.39 -6.53 9.18
C ASP A 48 -7.08 -5.76 8.91
N TYR A 49 -7.04 -4.45 9.14
CA TYR A 49 -5.82 -3.62 9.12
C TYR A 49 -5.52 -3.08 10.51
N ARG A 50 -4.43 -3.59 11.10
CA ARG A 50 -3.98 -3.28 12.46
C ARG A 50 -3.59 -1.82 12.64
N TYR A 51 -3.03 -1.18 11.62
CA TYR A 51 -2.54 0.20 11.65
C TYR A 51 -3.33 1.09 10.70
N ARG A 52 -3.59 2.33 11.11
CA ARG A 52 -4.25 3.33 10.26
C ARG A 52 -3.85 4.75 10.61
N ALA A 53 -3.95 5.65 9.63
CA ALA A 53 -3.81 7.08 9.81
C ALA A 53 -4.78 7.82 8.88
N LYS A 54 -5.25 8.98 9.31
CA LYS A 54 -5.90 9.96 8.42
C LYS A 54 -4.79 10.82 7.81
N VAL A 55 -4.73 10.86 6.49
CA VAL A 55 -3.71 11.61 5.74
C VAL A 55 -4.41 12.53 4.73
N SER A 56 -3.95 13.77 4.59
CA SER A 56 -4.50 14.69 3.58
C SER A 56 -4.54 14.04 2.18
N ARG A 57 -5.62 14.26 1.43
CA ARG A 57 -5.75 13.83 0.04
C ARG A 57 -4.59 14.32 -0.82
N THR A 58 -4.18 15.57 -0.64
CA THR A 58 -3.08 16.17 -1.41
C THR A 58 -1.74 15.51 -1.10
N LEU A 59 -1.51 15.13 0.17
CA LEU A 59 -0.30 14.41 0.56
C LEU A 59 -0.28 12.98 -0.01
N VAL A 60 -1.42 12.28 -0.03
CA VAL A 60 -1.52 10.96 -0.66
C VAL A 60 -1.26 11.07 -2.16
N ALA A 61 -1.86 12.06 -2.84
CA ALA A 61 -1.64 12.28 -4.26
C ALA A 61 -0.17 12.58 -4.58
N GLN A 62 0.46 13.47 -3.81
CA GLN A 62 1.88 13.79 -3.96
C GLN A 62 2.76 12.56 -3.74
N ALA A 63 2.48 11.74 -2.72
CA ALA A 63 3.24 10.53 -2.48
C ALA A 63 3.17 9.56 -3.67
N LEU A 64 1.99 9.36 -4.26
CA LEU A 64 1.82 8.52 -5.46
C LEU A 64 2.58 9.08 -6.66
N TYR A 65 2.49 10.40 -6.89
CA TYR A 65 3.26 11.09 -7.92
C TYR A 65 4.76 10.87 -7.74
N ASP A 66 5.28 11.09 -6.54
CA ASP A 66 6.69 10.91 -6.21
C ASP A 66 7.14 9.47 -6.42
N GLN A 67 6.32 8.47 -6.05
CA GLN A 67 6.65 7.07 -6.28
C GLN A 67 6.80 6.79 -7.77
N ALA A 68 5.88 7.29 -8.61
CA ALA A 68 5.96 7.11 -10.06
C ALA A 68 7.19 7.78 -10.67
N MET A 69 7.51 9.01 -10.24
CA MET A 69 8.66 9.76 -10.75
C MET A 69 10.01 9.19 -10.33
N LYS A 70 10.06 8.42 -9.23
CA LYS A 70 11.29 7.79 -8.70
C LYS A 70 11.46 6.33 -9.13
N LEU A 71 10.59 5.80 -10.00
CA LEU A 71 10.74 4.44 -10.52
C LEU A 71 12.03 4.33 -11.36
N ASP A 72 13.06 3.70 -10.80
CA ASP A 72 14.35 3.49 -11.45
C ASP A 72 14.76 2.00 -11.54
N TRP A 73 13.84 1.08 -11.22
CA TRP A 73 14.07 -0.37 -11.25
C TRP A 73 13.30 -1.08 -12.38
N PRO A 74 13.91 -2.09 -13.03
CA PRO A 74 13.31 -2.79 -14.16
C PRO A 74 12.20 -3.78 -13.76
N ASN A 75 12.14 -4.20 -12.50
CA ASN A 75 11.07 -5.04 -11.99
C ASN A 75 10.86 -4.84 -10.49
N PHE A 76 9.62 -5.04 -10.02
CA PHE A 76 9.24 -4.82 -8.62
C PHE A 76 9.90 -5.82 -7.65
N LYS A 77 10.04 -7.08 -8.07
CA LYS A 77 10.58 -8.17 -7.22
C LYS A 77 12.01 -7.87 -6.76
N GLY A 78 12.87 -7.41 -7.66
CA GLY A 78 14.26 -7.05 -7.36
C GLY A 78 14.42 -5.79 -6.48
N ALA A 79 13.40 -4.93 -6.41
CA ALA A 79 13.39 -3.74 -5.58
C ALA A 79 13.08 -4.06 -4.11
N VAL A 80 12.33 -5.14 -3.82
CA VAL A 80 11.96 -5.54 -2.46
C VAL A 80 13.14 -6.23 -1.77
N LYS A 81 13.81 -5.53 -0.85
CA LYS A 81 14.99 -6.07 -0.14
C LYS A 81 14.67 -6.93 1.09
N ASN A 82 13.51 -6.71 1.71
CA ASN A 82 13.10 -7.51 2.86
C ASN A 82 12.55 -8.86 2.39
N ARG A 83 13.20 -9.96 2.80
CA ARG A 83 12.84 -11.32 2.36
C ARG A 83 11.41 -11.72 2.72
N ALA A 84 10.97 -11.50 3.96
CA ALA A 84 9.61 -11.86 4.37
C ALA A 84 8.54 -11.11 3.57
N ARG A 85 8.76 -9.82 3.30
CA ARG A 85 7.88 -9.02 2.43
C ARG A 85 7.91 -9.52 0.99
N HIS A 86 9.11 -9.80 0.47
CA HIS A 86 9.29 -10.33 -0.88
C HIS A 86 8.47 -11.61 -1.06
N ASP A 87 8.57 -12.56 -0.13
CA ASP A 87 7.87 -13.84 -0.21
C ASP A 87 6.34 -13.64 -0.22
N VAL A 88 5.80 -12.80 0.68
CA VAL A 88 4.36 -12.47 0.68
C VAL A 88 3.92 -11.78 -0.63
N TYR A 89 4.75 -10.89 -1.20
CA TYR A 89 4.41 -10.24 -2.46
C TYR A 89 4.48 -11.21 -3.65
N MET A 90 5.37 -12.20 -3.59
CA MET A 90 5.45 -13.28 -4.58
C MET A 90 4.20 -14.16 -4.57
N ASP A 91 3.66 -14.46 -3.38
CA ASP A 91 2.39 -15.20 -3.26
C ASP A 91 1.24 -14.45 -3.93
N VAL A 92 1.15 -13.13 -3.71
CA VAL A 92 0.14 -12.27 -4.38
C VAL A 92 0.35 -12.25 -5.89
N TRP A 93 1.60 -12.06 -6.35
CA TRP A 93 1.92 -12.07 -7.78
C TRP A 93 1.53 -13.38 -8.45
N ASP A 94 1.80 -14.51 -7.80
CA ASP A 94 1.52 -15.86 -8.31
C ASP A 94 0.01 -16.13 -8.39
N VAL A 95 -0.78 -15.68 -7.40
CA VAL A 95 -2.25 -15.71 -7.45
C VAL A 95 -2.78 -14.89 -8.64
N MET A 96 -2.26 -13.67 -8.83
CA MET A 96 -2.68 -12.81 -9.94
C MET A 96 -2.30 -13.42 -11.29
N TYR A 97 -1.11 -14.00 -11.41
CA TYR A 97 -0.65 -14.66 -12.63
C TYR A 97 -1.57 -15.83 -13.03
N ARG A 98 -1.95 -16.68 -12.05
CA ARG A 98 -2.91 -17.76 -12.30
C ARG A 98 -4.31 -17.27 -12.71
N SER A 99 -4.68 -16.06 -12.33
CA SER A 99 -6.00 -15.49 -12.64
C SER A 99 -6.11 -14.88 -14.05
N GLN A 100 -5.02 -14.83 -14.83
CA GLN A 100 -4.96 -14.12 -16.11
C GLN A 100 -5.96 -14.61 -17.18
N GLY A 101 -6.52 -15.81 -17.06
CA GLY A 101 -7.60 -16.31 -17.93
C GLY A 101 -8.97 -16.38 -17.26
N SER A 102 -9.09 -15.99 -15.99
CA SER A 102 -10.33 -16.11 -15.21
C SER A 102 -11.32 -14.97 -15.46
N PHE A 103 -10.89 -13.90 -16.14
CA PHE A 103 -11.69 -12.69 -16.37
C PHE A 103 -11.99 -12.42 -17.85
N ASP A 104 -11.53 -13.26 -18.77
CA ASP A 104 -11.67 -13.04 -20.22
C ASP A 104 -13.11 -13.30 -20.74
N GLY A 105 -14.03 -13.69 -19.86
CA GLY A 105 -15.42 -14.02 -20.20
C GLY A 105 -16.48 -13.30 -19.37
N SER A 106 -16.14 -12.19 -18.70
CA SER A 106 -17.08 -11.35 -17.93
C SER A 106 -17.55 -10.13 -18.69
#